data_AF-A0A3M8FZN9-F1
#
_entry.id   AF-A0A3M8FZN9-F1
#
_cell.length_a   1.000
_cell.length_b   1.000
_cell.length_c   1.000
_cell.angle_alpha   90.00
_cell.angle_beta   90.00
_cell.angle_gamma   90.00
#
_symmetry.space_group_name_H-M   'P 1'
#
loop_
_entity.id
_entity.type
_entity.pdbx_description
1 polymer ?
#
loop_
_entity_poly.entity_id
_entity_poly.type
_entity_poly.pdbx_seq_one_letter_code
_entity_poly.pdbx_strand_id
1 'polypeptide(L)'
;MTAIKDLIYFDQDKASSLLSQFEGGLTKEFHEGKEVSENKERTNKVDVKVFQREFGGMDSEKFTRMQTKILHHNLLNQLESFLIDNNMLLDLNQATKEAELDDIVIRSLLEGVSYVRAEGYCTINDFERLKKIMSKFSWLVDFINKCNKYSIEQNEDIKLLRLQVEEIKKGLNDIKDRNKKAQQKSLVSSFEKDINEKVKALSEVIASPDEWLLEGFSEWVDTFNKDQIHLRSKPFDNYEGFEVICNLKKSHFVEDDLNHIMFSYGKNPNVKLTVLGLITSKPSLEDAEAAKQREFLDGESNYKKVRSFGNSVLNVFDSMEGIEAFGRFVTYPDITIYPLGVYRNIENQSLKSNL
;
A
#
# COMPACT_ATOMS: atom_id res chain seq x y z
N MET A 1 -26.88 0.68 11.84
CA MET A 1 -26.97 1.61 10.68
C MET A 1 -25.93 1.17 9.66
N THR A 2 -26.31 1.00 8.40
CA THR A 2 -25.36 0.64 7.32
C THR A 2 -24.51 1.86 6.97
N ALA A 3 -23.28 1.90 7.49
CA ALA A 3 -22.29 2.88 7.06
C ALA A 3 -21.92 2.61 5.59
N ILE A 4 -21.72 3.68 4.81
CA ILE A 4 -21.21 3.55 3.45
C ILE A 4 -19.73 3.23 3.56
N LYS A 5 -19.31 2.13 2.91
CA LYS A 5 -17.92 1.70 2.87
C LYS A 5 -17.36 1.95 1.48
N ASP A 6 -16.34 2.78 1.41
CA ASP A 6 -15.55 3.01 0.21
C ASP A 6 -14.46 1.94 0.15
N LEU A 7 -14.70 0.89 -0.65
CA LEU A 7 -13.85 -0.31 -0.70
C LEU A 7 -12.58 -0.03 -1.52
N ILE A 8 -11.43 -0.34 -0.94
CA ILE A 8 -10.12 -0.25 -1.60
C ILE A 8 -9.65 -1.66 -1.98
N TYR A 9 -9.84 -2.62 -1.08
CA TYR A 9 -9.46 -4.03 -1.25
C TYR A 9 -10.58 -4.92 -0.69
N PHE A 10 -10.91 -5.99 -1.40
CA PHE A 10 -11.88 -6.99 -0.92
C PHE A 10 -11.59 -8.37 -1.49
N ASP A 11 -11.24 -9.33 -0.62
CA ASP A 11 -11.09 -10.73 -1.00
C ASP A 11 -12.48 -11.39 -1.05
N GLN A 12 -13.15 -11.18 -2.18
CA GLN A 12 -14.50 -11.65 -2.40
C GLN A 12 -14.60 -13.18 -2.35
N ASP A 13 -13.60 -13.89 -2.89
CA ASP A 13 -13.61 -15.35 -2.94
C ASP A 13 -13.53 -15.94 -1.54
N LYS A 14 -12.64 -15.41 -0.70
CA LYS A 14 -12.53 -15.83 0.70
C LYS A 14 -13.78 -15.45 1.49
N ALA A 15 -14.28 -14.22 1.34
CA ALA A 15 -15.50 -13.78 2.01
C ALA A 15 -16.71 -14.65 1.63
N SER A 16 -16.87 -14.97 0.34
CA SER A 16 -17.92 -15.84 -0.18
C SER A 16 -17.77 -17.26 0.38
N SER A 17 -16.55 -17.79 0.39
CA SER A 17 -16.28 -19.12 0.93
C SER A 17 -16.62 -19.20 2.42
N LEU A 18 -16.24 -18.20 3.21
CA LEU A 18 -16.56 -18.15 4.65
C LEU A 18 -18.08 -18.13 4.84
N LEU A 19 -18.78 -17.18 4.24
CA LEU A 19 -20.24 -17.09 4.34
C LEU A 19 -20.93 -18.36 3.85
N SER A 20 -20.45 -19.00 2.77
CA SER A 20 -21.05 -20.25 2.27
C SER A 20 -20.94 -21.42 3.24
N GLN A 21 -19.87 -21.50 4.03
CA GLN A 21 -19.70 -22.54 5.06
C GLN A 21 -20.69 -22.34 6.21
N PHE A 22 -21.08 -21.09 6.47
CA PHE A 22 -22.01 -20.73 7.54
C PHE A 22 -23.49 -20.84 7.11
N GLU A 23 -23.83 -20.37 5.91
CA GLU A 23 -25.22 -20.35 5.40
C GLU A 23 -25.63 -21.68 4.73
N GLY A 24 -24.71 -22.64 4.58
CA GLY A 24 -24.96 -23.90 3.87
C GLY A 24 -25.01 -23.74 2.34
N GLY A 25 -24.46 -22.64 1.82
CA GLY A 25 -24.45 -22.26 0.42
C GLY A 25 -24.72 -20.75 0.25
N LEU A 26 -24.01 -20.10 -0.67
CA LEU A 26 -24.20 -18.66 -0.95
C LEU A 26 -25.10 -18.47 -2.17
N THR A 27 -26.17 -17.69 -2.05
CA THR A 27 -26.96 -17.27 -3.22
C THR A 27 -26.17 -16.23 -4.01
N LYS A 28 -25.42 -16.67 -5.02
CA LYS A 28 -24.56 -15.80 -5.84
C LYS A 28 -25.34 -14.82 -6.71
N GLU A 29 -26.53 -15.21 -7.14
CA GLU A 29 -27.36 -14.44 -8.06
C GLU A 29 -28.84 -14.54 -7.67
N PHE A 30 -29.52 -13.40 -7.58
CA PHE A 30 -30.98 -13.35 -7.56
C PHE A 30 -31.49 -13.19 -8.99
N HIS A 31 -32.33 -14.11 -9.45
CA HIS A 31 -33.12 -13.94 -10.65
C HIS A 31 -34.54 -13.54 -10.26
N GLU A 32 -34.83 -12.24 -10.25
CA GLU A 32 -36.21 -11.78 -10.10
C GLU A 32 -36.86 -11.76 -11.49
N GLY A 33 -37.72 -12.74 -11.77
CA GLY A 33 -38.55 -12.77 -12.96
C GLY A 33 -39.85 -12.01 -12.70
N LYS A 34 -40.00 -10.81 -13.26
CA LYS A 34 -41.32 -10.17 -13.35
C LYS A 34 -41.98 -10.56 -14.68
N GLU A 35 -43.02 -11.38 -14.60
CA GLU A 35 -43.92 -11.61 -15.74
C GLU A 35 -44.79 -10.35 -15.91
N VAL A 36 -44.50 -9.55 -16.94
CA VAL A 36 -45.38 -8.45 -17.36
C VAL A 36 -46.22 -8.97 -18.52
N SER A 37 -47.48 -9.28 -18.26
CA SER A 37 -48.47 -9.55 -19.31
C SER A 37 -49.08 -8.22 -19.77
N GLU A 38 -48.68 -7.75 -20.95
CA GLU A 38 -49.31 -6.59 -21.58
C GLU A 38 -50.53 -7.06 -22.37
N ASN A 39 -51.71 -7.08 -21.73
CA ASN A 39 -52.97 -7.35 -22.43
C ASN A 39 -53.35 -6.12 -23.27
N LYS A 40 -53.01 -6.13 -24.56
CA LYS A 40 -53.53 -5.15 -25.52
C LYS A 40 -54.93 -5.56 -25.98
N GLU A 41 -55.95 -5.14 -25.25
CA GLU A 41 -57.32 -5.15 -25.77
C GLU A 41 -57.45 -4.13 -26.91
N ARG A 42 -57.36 -4.60 -28.16
CA ARG A 42 -57.81 -3.83 -29.33
C ARG A 42 -59.32 -3.95 -29.45
N THR A 43 -60.04 -3.00 -28.89
CA THR A 43 -61.49 -2.83 -29.15
C THR A 43 -61.71 -2.09 -30.47
N ASN A 44 -61.67 -2.81 -31.59
CA ASN A 44 -62.27 -2.33 -32.84
C ASN A 44 -63.66 -2.93 -32.99
N LYS A 45 -64.69 -2.10 -32.77
CA LYS A 45 -66.08 -2.43 -33.12
C LYS A 45 -66.22 -2.52 -34.63
N VAL A 46 -66.51 -3.71 -35.14
CA VAL A 46 -67.23 -3.89 -36.42
C VAL A 46 -68.26 -5.00 -36.22
N ASP A 47 -69.52 -4.65 -36.44
CA ASP A 47 -70.69 -5.50 -36.32
C ASP A 47 -71.03 -6.07 -37.69
N VAL A 48 -70.73 -7.37 -37.92
CA VAL A 48 -71.34 -8.16 -39.00
C VAL A 48 -71.47 -9.62 -38.56
N LYS A 49 -72.71 -10.04 -38.29
CA LYS A 49 -73.13 -11.44 -38.15
C LYS A 49 -72.88 -12.21 -39.44
N VAL A 50 -71.84 -13.06 -39.51
CA VAL A 50 -71.82 -14.39 -40.19
C VAL A 50 -70.54 -15.11 -39.77
N PHE A 51 -70.69 -16.30 -39.17
CA PHE A 51 -69.70 -17.36 -38.94
C PHE A 51 -68.24 -17.12 -39.42
N GLN A 52 -67.33 -16.92 -38.47
CA GLN A 52 -65.91 -17.30 -38.62
C GLN A 52 -65.41 -17.93 -37.32
N ARG A 53 -64.81 -19.12 -37.41
CA ARG A 53 -64.07 -19.78 -36.33
C ARG A 53 -63.02 -18.82 -35.80
N GLU A 54 -63.06 -18.48 -34.52
CA GLU A 54 -61.94 -17.86 -33.83
C GLU A 54 -60.83 -18.91 -33.64
N PHE A 55 -59.92 -19.02 -34.61
CA PHE A 55 -58.55 -19.42 -34.32
C PHE A 55 -57.89 -18.24 -33.60
N GLY A 56 -58.22 -18.08 -32.31
CA GLY A 56 -57.54 -17.14 -31.42
C GLY A 56 -56.18 -17.71 -31.02
N GLY A 57 -55.19 -17.57 -31.89
CA GLY A 57 -53.80 -17.66 -31.47
C GLY A 57 -53.50 -16.49 -30.55
N MET A 58 -53.47 -16.73 -29.23
CA MET A 58 -52.86 -15.80 -28.29
C MET A 58 -51.36 -15.85 -28.53
N ASP A 59 -50.82 -14.94 -29.34
CA ASP A 59 -49.41 -14.57 -29.27
C ASP A 59 -49.21 -13.80 -27.95
N SER A 60 -49.03 -14.55 -26.87
CA SER A 60 -48.49 -13.98 -25.64
C SER A 60 -46.99 -13.81 -25.82
N GLU A 61 -46.54 -12.62 -26.22
CA GLU A 61 -45.12 -12.28 -26.11
C GLU A 61 -44.76 -12.18 -24.62
N LYS A 62 -44.16 -13.25 -24.09
CA LYS A 62 -43.56 -13.26 -22.74
C LYS A 62 -42.24 -12.49 -22.79
N PHE A 63 -42.25 -11.26 -22.29
CA PHE A 63 -41.02 -10.54 -22.01
C PHE A 63 -40.51 -10.90 -20.61
N THR A 64 -39.55 -11.82 -20.52
CA THR A 64 -38.83 -12.09 -19.28
C THR A 64 -37.73 -11.05 -19.12
N ARG A 65 -37.93 -10.08 -18.23
CA ARG A 65 -36.86 -9.15 -17.84
C ARG A 65 -36.06 -9.78 -16.70
N MET A 66 -34.95 -10.46 -17.03
CA MET A 66 -34.01 -10.93 -16.02
C MET A 66 -33.20 -9.75 -15.48
N GLN A 67 -33.21 -9.56 -14.17
CA GLN A 67 -32.28 -8.68 -13.48
C GLN A 67 -31.32 -9.53 -12.65
N THR A 68 -30.05 -9.57 -13.03
CA THR A 68 -28.98 -10.18 -12.22
C THR A 68 -28.43 -9.12 -11.28
N LYS A 69 -28.59 -9.32 -9.97
CA LYS A 69 -28.00 -8.44 -8.95
C LYS A 69 -26.79 -9.15 -8.34
N ILE A 70 -25.59 -8.65 -8.62
CA ILE A 70 -24.36 -9.20 -8.03
C ILE A 70 -24.08 -8.50 -6.70
N LEU A 71 -23.99 -9.28 -5.62
CA LEU A 71 -24.00 -8.82 -4.21
C LEU A 71 -22.65 -8.29 -3.69
N HIS A 72 -21.77 -7.77 -4.55
CA HIS A 72 -20.39 -7.44 -4.19
C HIS A 72 -20.25 -6.53 -2.95
N HIS A 73 -21.07 -5.46 -2.86
CA HIS A 73 -20.97 -4.49 -1.76
C HIS A 73 -21.71 -4.90 -0.49
N ASN A 74 -22.64 -5.85 -0.57
CA ASN A 74 -23.35 -6.33 0.62
C ASN A 74 -22.58 -7.46 1.31
N LEU A 75 -21.76 -8.21 0.57
CA LEU A 75 -21.07 -9.38 1.09
C LEU A 75 -20.18 -9.05 2.30
N LEU A 76 -19.43 -7.95 2.23
CA LEU A 76 -18.60 -7.50 3.36
C LEU A 76 -19.43 -7.12 4.59
N ASN A 77 -20.57 -6.47 4.39
CA ASN A 77 -21.47 -6.10 5.49
C ASN A 77 -22.10 -7.34 6.13
N GLN A 78 -22.55 -8.29 5.31
CA GLN A 78 -23.09 -9.56 5.78
C GLN A 78 -22.04 -10.35 6.57
N LEU A 79 -20.81 -10.45 6.05
CA LEU A 79 -19.71 -11.11 6.73
C LEU A 79 -19.40 -10.44 8.08
N GLU A 80 -19.30 -9.12 8.10
CA GLU A 80 -19.01 -8.39 9.34
C GLU A 80 -20.13 -8.56 10.37
N SER A 81 -21.40 -8.39 9.98
CA SER A 81 -22.55 -8.64 10.87
C SER A 81 -22.52 -10.06 11.42
N PHE A 82 -22.28 -11.05 10.57
CA PHE A 82 -22.17 -12.44 11.00
C PHE A 82 -21.06 -12.64 12.05
N LEU A 83 -19.86 -12.09 11.81
CA LEU A 83 -18.74 -12.25 12.74
C LEU A 83 -19.00 -11.54 14.09
N ILE A 84 -19.73 -10.41 14.08
CA ILE A 84 -20.16 -9.70 15.29
C ILE A 84 -21.20 -10.54 16.05
N ASP A 85 -22.25 -11.00 15.35
CA ASP A 85 -23.38 -11.73 15.95
C ASP A 85 -22.93 -13.05 16.61
N ASN A 86 -21.82 -13.62 16.13
CA ASN A 86 -21.22 -14.84 16.69
C ASN A 86 -20.04 -14.58 17.65
N ASN A 87 -19.79 -13.33 18.04
CA ASN A 87 -18.68 -12.93 18.93
C ASN A 87 -17.29 -13.37 18.43
N MET A 88 -17.08 -13.42 17.12
CA MET A 88 -15.81 -13.81 16.48
C MET A 88 -14.94 -12.62 16.09
N LEU A 89 -15.54 -11.43 15.97
CA LEU A 89 -14.89 -10.17 15.60
C LEU A 89 -14.62 -9.30 16.82
N LEU A 90 -13.35 -8.94 17.01
CA LEU A 90 -12.96 -7.86 17.92
C LEU A 90 -12.77 -6.57 17.13
N ASP A 91 -13.47 -5.50 17.52
CA ASP A 91 -13.14 -4.15 17.11
C ASP A 91 -12.11 -3.56 18.08
N LEU A 92 -10.87 -3.38 17.59
CA LEU A 92 -9.77 -2.86 18.40
C LEU A 92 -10.06 -1.44 18.90
N ASN A 93 -10.57 -0.56 18.04
CA ASN A 93 -10.81 0.83 18.37
C ASN A 93 -11.93 1.00 19.38
N GLN A 94 -12.95 0.15 19.35
CA GLN A 94 -14.04 0.19 20.32
C GLN A 94 -13.64 -0.43 21.66
N ALA A 95 -12.88 -1.53 21.66
CA ALA A 95 -12.46 -2.22 22.87
C ALA A 95 -11.53 -1.37 23.76
N THR A 96 -10.87 -0.36 23.21
CA THR A 96 -9.82 0.42 23.89
C THR A 96 -10.15 1.90 24.07
N LYS A 97 -11.40 2.34 23.85
CA LYS A 97 -11.76 3.77 23.84
C LYS A 97 -11.39 4.54 25.12
N GLU A 98 -11.35 3.87 26.26
CA GLU A 98 -11.15 4.49 27.59
C GLU A 98 -10.00 3.85 28.38
N ALA A 99 -9.26 2.92 27.79
CA ALA A 99 -8.18 2.21 28.47
C ALA A 99 -6.84 2.93 28.28
N GLU A 100 -6.02 2.95 29.33
CA GLU A 100 -4.58 3.15 29.15
C GLU A 100 -4.03 1.95 28.38
N LEU A 101 -3.42 2.22 27.23
CA LEU A 101 -2.97 1.19 26.32
C LEU A 101 -1.50 0.86 26.57
N ASP A 102 -1.24 -0.43 26.77
CA ASP A 102 0.08 -1.02 26.70
C ASP A 102 0.02 -2.37 25.98
N ASP A 103 1.19 -2.96 25.73
CA ASP A 103 1.29 -4.24 25.04
C ASP A 103 0.51 -5.35 25.75
N ILE A 104 0.53 -5.39 27.08
CA ILE A 104 -0.10 -6.47 27.86
C ILE A 104 -1.61 -6.41 27.71
N VAL A 105 -2.19 -5.22 27.83
CA VAL A 105 -3.63 -4.97 27.69
C VAL A 105 -4.09 -5.36 26.28
N ILE A 106 -3.41 -4.89 25.23
CA ILE A 106 -3.77 -5.19 23.84
C ILE A 106 -3.70 -6.70 23.59
N ARG A 107 -2.69 -7.38 24.14
CA ARG A 107 -2.49 -8.82 23.93
C ARG A 107 -3.53 -9.67 24.64
N SER A 108 -4.00 -9.24 25.80
CA SER A 108 -5.10 -9.88 26.53
C SER A 108 -6.42 -9.79 25.75
N LEU A 109 -6.71 -8.64 25.10
CA LEU A 109 -7.89 -8.46 24.26
C LEU A 109 -7.90 -9.40 23.04
N LEU A 110 -6.71 -9.72 22.52
CA LEU A 110 -6.53 -10.61 21.38
C LEU A 110 -6.56 -12.10 21.74
N GLU A 111 -6.81 -12.49 22.99
CA GLU A 111 -6.90 -13.90 23.37
C GLU A 111 -8.24 -14.52 22.97
N GLY A 112 -8.21 -15.69 22.32
CA GLY A 112 -9.41 -16.39 21.85
C GLY A 112 -10.11 -15.74 20.64
N VAL A 113 -9.63 -14.58 20.17
CA VAL A 113 -10.18 -13.86 19.03
C VAL A 113 -9.58 -14.38 17.73
N SER A 114 -10.43 -14.63 16.74
CA SER A 114 -10.01 -15.05 15.40
C SER A 114 -9.99 -13.91 14.40
N TYR A 115 -10.93 -12.96 14.48
CA TYR A 115 -11.03 -11.86 13.53
C TYR A 115 -10.90 -10.52 14.23
N VAL A 116 -10.26 -9.58 13.55
CA VAL A 116 -10.10 -8.20 14.03
C VAL A 116 -10.58 -7.20 13.01
N ARG A 117 -11.17 -6.13 13.51
CA ARG A 117 -11.43 -4.88 12.81
C ARG A 117 -10.59 -3.79 13.44
N ALA A 118 -9.83 -3.10 12.61
CA ALA A 118 -8.90 -2.06 13.03
C ALA A 118 -8.99 -0.86 12.09
N GLU A 119 -9.47 0.27 12.61
CA GLU A 119 -9.46 1.56 11.94
C GLU A 119 -8.27 2.39 12.41
N GLY A 120 -7.42 2.84 11.49
CA GLY A 120 -6.17 3.47 11.86
C GLY A 120 -5.52 4.26 10.73
N TYR A 121 -4.42 4.94 11.08
CA TYR A 121 -3.53 5.50 10.07
C TYR A 121 -2.74 4.37 9.45
N CYS A 122 -2.65 4.37 8.12
CA CYS A 122 -2.02 3.28 7.40
C CYS A 122 -0.74 3.70 6.68
N THR A 123 0.10 2.72 6.39
CA THR A 123 1.22 2.80 5.46
C THR A 123 1.12 1.65 4.47
N ILE A 124 1.17 1.95 3.17
CA ILE A 124 1.15 0.95 2.09
C ILE A 124 2.55 0.85 1.49
N ASN A 125 3.14 -0.34 1.56
CA ASN A 125 4.45 -0.64 0.99
C ASN A 125 4.30 -1.59 -0.19
N ASP A 126 4.40 -1.06 -1.40
CA ASP A 126 4.50 -1.84 -2.63
C ASP A 126 5.98 -2.06 -2.96
N PHE A 127 6.43 -3.31 -2.81
CA PHE A 127 7.85 -3.67 -3.00
C PHE A 127 8.29 -3.59 -4.46
N GLU A 128 7.39 -3.85 -5.42
CA GLU A 128 7.69 -3.68 -6.85
C GLU A 128 7.89 -2.22 -7.21
N ARG A 129 7.06 -1.34 -6.63
CA ARG A 129 7.24 0.10 -6.79
C ARG A 129 8.54 0.58 -6.14
N LEU A 130 8.86 0.11 -4.93
CA LEU A 130 10.12 0.44 -4.26
C LEU A 130 11.32 -0.01 -5.09
N LYS A 131 11.32 -1.24 -5.60
CA LYS A 131 12.35 -1.77 -6.51
C LYS A 131 12.55 -0.87 -7.73
N LYS A 132 11.46 -0.46 -8.40
CA LYS A 132 11.53 0.47 -9.54
C LYS A 132 12.18 1.79 -9.17
N ILE A 133 11.81 2.38 -8.03
CA ILE A 133 12.41 3.64 -7.54
C ILE A 133 13.90 3.44 -7.25
N MET A 134 14.25 2.36 -6.56
CA MET A 134 15.64 2.04 -6.20
C MET A 134 16.53 1.82 -7.42
N SER A 135 16.02 1.18 -8.48
CA SER A 135 16.75 1.02 -9.75
C SER A 135 17.09 2.34 -10.45
N LYS A 136 16.45 3.44 -10.07
CA LYS A 136 16.68 4.80 -10.60
C LYS A 136 17.30 5.73 -9.57
N PHE A 137 17.68 5.22 -8.39
CA PHE A 137 18.12 6.05 -7.27
C PHE A 137 19.36 6.88 -7.61
N SER A 138 20.39 6.27 -8.21
CA SER A 138 21.61 7.00 -8.60
C SER A 138 21.32 8.14 -9.56
N TRP A 139 20.46 7.90 -10.56
CA TRP A 139 20.01 8.94 -11.48
C TRP A 139 19.23 10.05 -10.77
N LEU A 140 18.34 9.70 -9.82
CA LEU A 140 17.58 10.68 -9.03
C LEU A 140 18.51 11.56 -8.18
N VAL A 141 19.51 10.96 -7.52
CA VAL A 141 20.52 11.67 -6.74
C VAL A 141 21.32 12.62 -7.64
N ASP A 142 21.76 12.16 -8.81
CA ASP A 142 22.46 13.00 -9.79
C ASP A 142 21.60 14.16 -10.26
N PHE A 143 20.31 13.91 -10.50
CA PHE A 143 19.36 14.94 -10.89
C PHE A 143 19.17 15.99 -9.77
N ILE A 144 18.96 15.55 -8.52
CA ILE A 144 18.83 16.45 -7.36
C ILE A 144 20.12 17.27 -7.18
N ASN A 145 21.28 16.63 -7.26
CA ASN A 145 22.58 17.31 -7.16
C ASN A 145 22.77 18.35 -8.27
N LYS A 146 22.32 18.06 -9.51
CA LYS A 146 22.32 19.03 -10.61
C LYS A 146 21.38 20.20 -10.34
N CYS A 147 20.18 19.94 -9.81
CA CYS A 147 19.23 20.98 -9.43
C CYS A 147 19.78 21.88 -8.31
N ASN A 148 20.38 21.30 -7.26
CA ASN A 148 21.01 22.03 -6.17
C ASN A 148 22.15 22.91 -6.70
N LYS A 149 23.03 22.35 -7.53
CA LYS A 149 24.11 23.10 -8.16
C LYS A 149 23.59 24.26 -9.00
N TYR A 150 22.58 24.01 -9.84
CA TYR A 150 21.96 25.06 -10.65
C TYR A 150 21.36 26.16 -9.78
N SER A 151 20.63 25.82 -8.72
CA SER A 151 20.05 26.79 -7.79
C SER A 151 21.12 27.67 -7.13
N ILE A 152 22.25 27.09 -6.73
CA ILE A 152 23.39 27.83 -6.17
C ILE A 152 24.03 28.73 -7.22
N GLU A 153 24.23 28.22 -8.45
CA GLU A 153 24.76 29.01 -9.57
C GLU A 153 23.85 30.19 -9.96
N GLN A 154 22.56 30.14 -9.62
CA GLN A 154 21.62 31.24 -9.84
C GLN A 154 21.66 32.33 -8.75
N ASN A 155 22.43 32.15 -7.66
CA ASN A 155 22.60 33.15 -6.61
C ASN A 155 23.24 34.44 -7.18
N GLU A 156 22.72 35.61 -6.78
CA GLU A 156 23.18 36.93 -7.21
C GLU A 156 24.70 37.12 -7.04
N ASP A 157 25.27 36.69 -5.91
CA ASP A 157 26.71 36.84 -5.63
C ASP A 157 27.56 36.03 -6.63
N ILE A 158 27.11 34.82 -6.97
CA ILE A 158 27.80 33.93 -7.90
C ILE A 158 27.61 34.39 -9.35
N LYS A 159 26.44 34.94 -9.68
CA LYS A 159 26.18 35.58 -10.98
C LYS A 159 27.06 36.79 -11.21
N LEU A 160 27.16 37.69 -10.24
CA LEU A 160 28.01 38.88 -10.32
C LEU A 160 29.48 38.50 -10.49
N LEU A 161 29.96 37.51 -9.74
CA LEU A 161 31.32 36.97 -9.90
C LEU A 161 31.54 36.36 -11.29
N ARG A 162 30.58 35.62 -11.84
CA ARG A 162 30.68 35.09 -13.21
C ARG A 162 30.68 36.19 -14.27
N LEU A 163 29.88 37.24 -14.12
CA LEU A 163 29.86 38.39 -15.02
C LEU A 163 31.22 39.11 -15.03
N GLN A 164 31.80 39.34 -13.85
CA GLN A 164 33.15 39.91 -13.72
C GLN A 164 34.20 39.02 -14.41
N VAL A 165 34.12 37.70 -14.25
CA VAL A 165 35.01 36.76 -14.93
C VAL A 165 34.84 36.82 -16.45
N GLU A 166 33.62 36.92 -16.97
CA GLU A 166 33.36 37.05 -18.40
C GLU A 166 33.87 38.37 -19.00
N GLU A 167 33.69 39.48 -18.29
CA GLU A 167 34.22 40.79 -18.71
C GLU A 167 35.75 40.77 -18.81
N ILE A 168 36.43 40.21 -17.80
CA ILE A 168 37.89 40.05 -17.82
C ILE A 168 38.30 39.13 -18.98
N LYS A 169 37.56 38.03 -19.24
CA LYS A 169 37.83 37.13 -20.38
C LYS A 169 37.67 37.81 -21.74
N LYS A 170 36.66 38.67 -21.91
CA LYS A 170 36.49 39.43 -23.16
C LYS A 170 37.65 40.41 -23.37
N GLY A 171 38.08 41.09 -22.31
CA GLY A 171 39.22 42.02 -22.34
C GLY A 171 40.59 41.36 -22.62
N LEU A 172 40.76 40.06 -22.34
CA LEU A 172 42.02 39.33 -22.61
C LEU A 172 42.40 39.28 -24.10
N ASN A 173 41.44 39.40 -25.01
CA ASN A 173 41.70 39.36 -26.45
C ASN A 173 42.37 40.64 -26.96
N ASP A 174 42.15 41.77 -26.27
CA ASP A 174 42.66 43.09 -26.67
C ASP A 174 44.04 43.40 -26.10
N ILE A 175 44.52 42.58 -25.14
CA ILE A 175 45.84 42.75 -24.53
C ILE A 175 46.93 42.21 -25.46
N LYS A 176 47.71 43.13 -26.05
CA LYS A 176 48.88 42.82 -26.90
C LYS A 176 50.12 42.38 -26.12
N ASP A 177 50.24 42.78 -24.85
CA ASP A 177 51.37 42.45 -23.99
C ASP A 177 51.23 41.03 -23.40
N ARG A 178 52.16 40.15 -23.77
CA ARG A 178 52.17 38.74 -23.39
C ARG A 178 52.23 38.52 -21.87
N ASN A 179 52.93 39.39 -21.14
CA ASN A 179 53.08 39.25 -19.68
C ASN A 179 51.82 39.70 -18.94
N LYS A 180 51.22 40.82 -19.35
CA LYS A 180 49.94 41.29 -18.79
C LYS A 180 48.80 40.33 -19.09
N LYS A 181 48.79 39.73 -20.29
CA LYS A 181 47.81 38.71 -20.68
C LYS A 181 47.94 37.45 -19.82
N ALA A 182 49.17 37.02 -19.52
CA ALA A 182 49.42 35.89 -18.63
C ALA A 182 48.96 36.16 -17.18
N GLN A 183 49.23 37.36 -16.64
CA GLN A 183 48.76 37.75 -15.31
C GLN A 183 47.23 37.77 -15.20
N GLN A 184 46.53 38.39 -16.17
CA GLN A 184 45.07 38.40 -16.14
C GLN A 184 44.45 37.02 -16.35
N LYS A 185 45.08 36.15 -17.16
CA LYS A 185 44.64 34.76 -17.30
C LYS A 185 44.78 33.98 -15.99
N SER A 186 45.83 34.24 -15.21
CA SER A 186 45.99 33.68 -13.87
C SER A 186 44.90 34.16 -12.91
N LEU A 187 44.52 35.44 -12.98
CA LEU A 187 43.47 36.04 -12.15
C LEU A 187 42.08 35.46 -12.47
N VAL A 188 41.79 35.25 -13.76
CA VAL A 188 40.57 34.54 -14.21
C VAL A 188 40.53 33.13 -13.64
N SER A 189 41.65 32.40 -13.73
CA SER A 189 41.73 31.03 -13.19
C SER A 189 41.55 30.97 -11.67
N SER A 190 42.03 31.97 -10.92
CA SER A 190 41.79 32.03 -9.47
C SER A 190 40.32 32.32 -9.16
N PHE A 191 39.69 33.27 -9.85
CA PHE A 191 38.27 33.55 -9.65
C PHE A 191 37.36 32.37 -10.04
N GLU A 192 37.67 31.64 -11.11
CA GLU A 192 36.95 30.41 -11.46
C GLU A 192 37.09 29.32 -10.40
N LYS A 193 38.28 29.22 -9.78
CA LYS A 193 38.53 28.30 -8.69
C LYS A 193 37.73 28.68 -7.44
N ASP A 194 37.73 29.96 -7.08
CA ASP A 194 36.96 30.49 -5.94
C ASP A 194 35.45 30.30 -6.13
N ILE A 195 34.94 30.51 -7.34
CA ILE A 195 33.53 30.23 -7.68
C ILE A 195 33.23 28.74 -7.49
N ASN A 196 34.06 27.85 -8.01
CA ASN A 196 33.86 26.41 -7.87
C ASN A 196 33.95 25.95 -6.41
N GLU A 197 34.86 26.51 -5.62
CA GLU A 197 34.97 26.21 -4.19
C GLU A 197 33.75 26.70 -3.42
N LYS A 198 33.23 27.91 -3.71
CA LYS A 198 31.98 28.41 -3.12
C LYS A 198 30.77 27.56 -3.50
N VAL A 199 30.64 27.19 -4.77
CA VAL A 199 29.55 26.31 -5.23
C VAL A 199 29.64 24.96 -4.52
N LYS A 200 30.85 24.39 -4.38
CA LYS A 200 31.07 23.11 -3.70
C LYS A 200 30.82 23.19 -2.19
N ALA A 201 31.18 24.30 -1.55
CA ALA A 201 30.95 24.52 -0.12
C ALA A 201 29.46 24.72 0.22
N LEU A 202 28.69 25.30 -0.72
CA LEU A 202 27.25 25.52 -0.56
C LEU A 202 26.41 24.33 -1.04
N SER A 203 26.96 23.44 -1.87
CA SER A 203 26.25 22.25 -2.33
C SER A 203 26.31 21.16 -1.27
N GLU A 204 25.18 20.88 -0.63
CA GLU A 204 24.97 19.61 0.05
C GLU A 204 24.85 18.53 -1.03
N VAL A 205 25.92 17.76 -1.23
CA VAL A 205 25.93 16.63 -2.15
C VAL A 205 25.30 15.44 -1.45
N ILE A 206 24.15 15.00 -1.96
CA ILE A 206 23.56 13.74 -1.51
C ILE A 206 24.43 12.61 -2.07
N ALA A 207 24.94 11.76 -1.18
CA ALA A 207 25.68 10.57 -1.57
C ALA A 207 24.73 9.55 -2.20
N SER A 208 25.15 8.94 -3.30
CA SER A 208 24.46 7.77 -3.85
C SER A 208 24.93 6.53 -3.09
N PRO A 209 24.03 5.60 -2.72
CA PRO A 209 24.41 4.28 -2.24
C PRO A 209 25.19 3.55 -3.33
N ASP A 210 26.05 2.61 -2.91
CA ASP A 210 26.81 1.78 -3.83
C ASP A 210 25.89 0.92 -4.73
N GLU A 211 26.30 0.69 -5.97
CA GLU A 211 25.52 -0.04 -6.98
C GLU A 211 25.18 -1.46 -6.53
N TRP A 212 26.11 -2.16 -5.88
CA TRP A 212 25.90 -3.52 -5.36
C TRP A 212 24.76 -3.59 -4.33
N LEU A 213 24.52 -2.51 -3.57
CA LEU A 213 23.42 -2.44 -2.60
C LEU A 213 22.06 -2.29 -3.30
N LEU A 214 22.02 -1.51 -4.38
CA LEU A 214 20.82 -1.34 -5.22
C LEU A 214 20.46 -2.64 -5.93
N GLU A 215 21.46 -3.35 -6.45
CA GLU A 215 21.32 -4.69 -7.02
C GLU A 215 20.85 -5.69 -5.96
N GLY A 216 21.52 -5.73 -4.80
CA GLY A 216 21.16 -6.61 -3.69
C GLY A 216 19.73 -6.40 -3.19
N PHE A 217 19.27 -5.15 -3.09
CA PHE A 217 17.88 -4.85 -2.75
C PHE A 217 16.91 -5.35 -3.81
N SER A 218 17.25 -5.20 -5.09
CA SER A 218 16.40 -5.64 -6.20
C SER A 218 16.25 -7.16 -6.22
N GLU A 219 17.35 -7.89 -6.01
CA GLU A 219 17.36 -9.36 -5.89
C GLU A 219 16.60 -9.83 -4.65
N TRP A 220 16.73 -9.13 -3.52
CA TRP A 220 15.96 -9.43 -2.30
C TRP A 220 14.45 -9.26 -2.52
N VAL A 221 14.03 -8.19 -3.20
CA VAL A 221 12.62 -8.01 -3.57
C VAL A 221 12.16 -9.14 -4.49
N ASP A 222 12.91 -9.45 -5.55
CA ASP A 222 12.54 -10.51 -6.50
C ASP A 222 12.45 -11.91 -5.86
N THR A 223 13.30 -12.17 -4.88
CA THR A 223 13.38 -13.47 -4.21
C THR A 223 12.29 -13.63 -3.14
N PHE A 224 12.09 -12.62 -2.29
CA PHE A 224 11.28 -12.77 -1.08
C PHE A 224 9.97 -11.95 -1.07
N ASN A 225 9.92 -10.83 -1.79
CA ASN A 225 8.83 -9.85 -1.70
C ASN A 225 8.19 -9.52 -3.05
N LYS A 226 8.38 -10.39 -4.04
CA LYS A 226 7.84 -10.19 -5.38
C LYS A 226 6.32 -10.06 -5.33
N ASP A 227 5.82 -9.02 -5.97
CA ASP A 227 4.38 -8.68 -6.01
C ASP A 227 3.70 -8.51 -4.64
N GLN A 228 4.45 -8.42 -3.55
CA GLN A 228 3.89 -8.21 -2.22
C GLN A 228 3.54 -6.74 -2.00
N ILE A 229 2.40 -6.50 -1.35
CA ILE A 229 1.96 -5.17 -0.95
C ILE A 229 1.58 -5.25 0.52
N HIS A 230 2.40 -4.67 1.39
CA HIS A 230 2.10 -4.68 2.82
C HIS A 230 1.31 -3.45 3.20
N LEU A 231 0.21 -3.66 3.90
CA LEU A 231 -0.52 -2.61 4.60
C LEU A 231 -0.25 -2.75 6.09
N ARG A 232 0.26 -1.69 6.69
CA ARG A 232 0.44 -1.55 8.13
C ARG A 232 -0.57 -0.55 8.64
N SER A 233 -1.37 -0.92 9.62
CA SER A 233 -2.34 -0.04 10.27
C SER A 233 -1.95 0.20 11.71
N LYS A 234 -1.87 1.47 12.12
CA LYS A 234 -1.74 1.90 13.51
C LYS A 234 -3.15 2.28 14.01
N PRO A 235 -3.84 1.39 14.73
CA PRO A 235 -5.24 1.61 15.09
C PRO A 235 -5.43 2.65 16.19
N PHE A 236 -4.43 2.86 17.04
CA PHE A 236 -4.57 3.70 18.24
C PHE A 236 -3.89 5.06 18.05
N ASP A 237 -4.65 6.15 18.21
CA ASP A 237 -4.09 7.51 18.10
C ASP A 237 -3.14 7.85 19.26
N ASN A 238 -3.39 7.26 20.45
CA ASN A 238 -2.64 7.53 21.68
C ASN A 238 -1.56 6.48 21.97
N TYR A 239 -1.38 5.49 21.09
CA TYR A 239 -0.40 4.42 21.27
C TYR A 239 0.20 3.96 19.95
N GLU A 240 1.50 4.20 19.76
CA GLU A 240 2.18 3.83 18.51
C GLU A 240 2.84 2.44 18.52
N GLY A 241 2.90 1.78 19.69
CA GLY A 241 3.67 0.55 19.87
C GLY A 241 3.01 -0.70 19.28
N PHE A 242 1.89 -0.58 18.58
CA PHE A 242 1.16 -1.72 18.02
C PHE A 242 0.70 -1.46 16.58
N GLU A 243 1.00 -2.40 15.70
CA GLU A 243 0.57 -2.42 14.30
C GLU A 243 -0.23 -3.68 13.95
N VAL A 244 -1.24 -3.50 13.09
CA VAL A 244 -1.90 -4.59 12.37
C VAL A 244 -1.30 -4.65 10.97
N ILE A 245 -0.64 -5.76 10.66
CA ILE A 245 0.11 -5.93 9.41
C ILE A 245 -0.61 -6.96 8.52
N CYS A 246 -0.76 -6.65 7.24
CA CYS A 246 -1.34 -7.60 6.30
C CYS A 246 -0.74 -7.47 4.90
N ASN A 247 -0.74 -8.60 4.17
CA ASN A 247 -0.31 -8.64 2.78
C ASN A 247 -1.54 -8.59 1.85
N LEU A 248 -1.59 -7.56 1.01
CA LEU A 248 -2.65 -7.33 0.03
C LEU A 248 -2.26 -7.96 -1.31
N LYS A 249 -3.13 -8.81 -1.85
CA LYS A 249 -2.97 -9.35 -3.20
C LYS A 249 -3.47 -8.37 -4.25
N LYS A 250 -2.66 -8.12 -5.29
CA LYS A 250 -3.03 -7.23 -6.41
C LYS A 250 -4.39 -7.56 -7.03
N SER A 251 -4.74 -8.85 -7.12
CA SER A 251 -5.98 -9.35 -7.71
C SER A 251 -7.27 -9.00 -6.96
N HIS A 252 -7.19 -8.49 -5.73
CA HIS A 252 -8.35 -8.20 -4.89
C HIS A 252 -8.54 -6.71 -4.61
N PHE A 253 -7.73 -5.85 -5.24
CA PHE A 253 -8.04 -4.42 -5.24
C PHE A 253 -9.28 -4.16 -6.10
N VAL A 254 -10.07 -3.17 -5.68
CA VAL A 254 -11.28 -2.79 -6.42
C VAL A 254 -10.92 -2.07 -7.72
N GLU A 255 -9.79 -1.35 -7.72
CA GLU A 255 -9.19 -0.78 -8.92
C GLU A 255 -8.06 -1.66 -9.43
N ASP A 256 -8.05 -1.93 -10.74
CA ASP A 256 -7.03 -2.78 -11.38
C ASP A 256 -5.63 -2.12 -11.40
N ASP A 257 -5.56 -0.79 -11.38
CA ASP A 257 -4.31 -0.04 -11.39
C ASP A 257 -3.98 0.54 -10.00
N LEU A 258 -3.04 -0.12 -9.32
CA LEU A 258 -2.48 0.33 -8.05
C LEU A 258 -1.90 1.75 -8.09
N ASN A 259 -1.47 2.24 -9.26
CA ASN A 259 -0.97 3.61 -9.36
C ASN A 259 -2.08 4.63 -9.08
N HIS A 260 -3.33 4.32 -9.42
CA HIS A 260 -4.47 5.19 -9.09
C HIS A 260 -4.72 5.21 -7.58
N ILE A 261 -4.68 4.06 -6.90
CA ILE A 261 -4.77 3.99 -5.45
C ILE A 261 -3.61 4.78 -4.80
N MET A 262 -2.38 4.59 -5.28
CA MET A 262 -1.21 5.33 -4.80
C MET A 262 -1.29 6.82 -5.08
N PHE A 263 -1.98 7.24 -6.13
CA PHE A 263 -2.22 8.65 -6.42
C PHE A 263 -3.30 9.24 -5.50
N SER A 264 -4.39 8.50 -5.29
CA SER A 264 -5.54 8.95 -4.49
C SER A 264 -5.25 8.99 -2.99
N TYR A 265 -4.56 7.97 -2.46
CA TYR A 265 -4.28 7.86 -1.03
C TYR A 265 -2.81 8.09 -0.68
N GLY A 266 -1.87 7.93 -1.62
CA GLY A 266 -0.44 8.01 -1.30
C GLY A 266 0.09 6.76 -0.58
N LYS A 267 1.40 6.80 -0.25
CA LYS A 267 2.05 5.77 0.59
C LYS A 267 1.47 5.77 2.01
N ASN A 268 1.21 6.96 2.54
CA ASN A 268 0.66 7.19 3.87
C ASN A 268 -0.67 7.92 3.71
N PRO A 269 -1.80 7.19 3.58
CA PRO A 269 -3.14 7.78 3.54
C PRO A 269 -3.33 8.85 4.61
N ASN A 270 -3.78 10.04 4.19
CA ASN A 270 -4.13 11.14 5.10
C ASN A 270 -5.52 10.97 5.75
N VAL A 271 -6.18 9.84 5.48
CA VAL A 271 -7.45 9.43 6.06
C VAL A 271 -7.27 8.07 6.71
N LYS A 272 -8.01 7.82 7.79
CA LYS A 272 -8.01 6.50 8.43
C LYS A 272 -8.68 5.47 7.52
N LEU A 273 -8.07 4.30 7.46
CA LEU A 273 -8.64 3.15 6.78
C LEU A 273 -8.97 2.07 7.81
N THR A 274 -10.03 1.33 7.53
CA THR A 274 -10.44 0.16 8.30
C THR A 274 -9.97 -1.09 7.60
N VAL A 275 -9.32 -1.97 8.36
CA VAL A 275 -8.92 -3.30 7.92
C VAL A 275 -9.76 -4.32 8.69
N LEU A 276 -10.41 -5.22 7.97
CA LEU A 276 -11.07 -6.41 8.52
C LEU A 276 -10.29 -7.64 8.07
N GLY A 277 -9.91 -8.51 9.01
CA GLY A 277 -9.18 -9.72 8.67
C GLY A 277 -9.16 -10.80 9.74
N LEU A 278 -8.71 -11.99 9.33
CA LEU A 278 -8.46 -13.14 10.19
C LEU A 278 -7.04 -13.04 10.75
N ILE A 279 -6.85 -13.17 12.06
CA ILE A 279 -5.51 -13.26 12.66
C ILE A 279 -4.82 -14.54 12.18
N THR A 280 -3.67 -14.39 11.53
CA THR A 280 -2.84 -15.51 11.05
C THR A 280 -1.57 -15.68 11.85
N SER A 281 -1.10 -14.63 12.52
CA SER A 281 0.07 -14.69 13.40
C SER A 281 -0.09 -13.74 14.57
N LYS A 282 0.28 -14.23 15.75
CA LYS A 282 0.30 -13.50 17.03
C LYS A 282 1.60 -13.90 17.77
N PRO A 283 2.77 -13.34 17.41
CA PRO A 283 4.06 -13.72 18.04
C PRO A 283 4.02 -13.50 19.54
N SER A 284 4.46 -14.46 20.35
CA SER A 284 4.52 -14.29 21.82
C SER A 284 5.73 -13.43 22.23
N LEU A 285 5.74 -12.96 23.48
CA LEU A 285 6.90 -12.26 24.03
C LEU A 285 8.13 -13.19 24.05
N GLU A 286 7.93 -14.47 24.42
CA GLU A 286 8.98 -15.49 24.40
C GLU A 286 9.53 -15.73 22.99
N ASP A 287 8.68 -15.75 21.97
CA ASP A 287 9.12 -15.89 20.57
C ASP A 287 10.00 -14.68 20.15
N ALA A 288 9.60 -13.47 20.55
CA ALA A 288 10.34 -12.25 20.24
C ALA A 288 11.70 -12.21 20.97
N GLU A 289 11.76 -12.66 22.22
CA GLU A 289 13.01 -12.77 22.98
C GLU A 289 13.93 -13.86 22.42
N ALA A 290 13.38 -15.01 22.05
CA ALA A 290 14.13 -16.10 21.42
C ALA A 290 14.65 -15.73 20.03
N ALA A 291 13.94 -14.87 19.28
CA ALA A 291 14.43 -14.33 18.01
C ALA A 291 15.64 -13.39 18.23
N LYS A 292 15.58 -12.49 19.22
CA LYS A 292 16.70 -11.61 19.58
C LYS A 292 17.93 -12.37 20.05
N GLN A 293 17.75 -13.47 20.78
CA GLN A 293 18.85 -14.31 21.25
C GLN A 293 19.52 -15.09 20.11
N ARG A 294 18.76 -15.48 19.07
CA ARG A 294 19.29 -16.13 17.87
C ARG A 294 20.16 -15.18 17.04
N GLU A 295 19.81 -13.88 16.95
CA GLU A 295 20.66 -12.87 16.28
C GLU A 295 22.02 -12.65 16.96
N PHE A 296 22.15 -12.96 18.26
CA PHE A 296 23.39 -12.71 19.03
C PHE A 296 24.37 -13.90 19.09
N LEU A 297 23.97 -15.09 18.65
CA LEU A 297 24.77 -16.33 18.81
C LEU A 297 25.79 -16.60 17.68
N ASP A 298 25.97 -15.68 16.74
CA ASP A 298 27.01 -15.78 15.69
C ASP A 298 28.43 -15.40 16.17
N GLY A 299 28.60 -15.11 17.46
CA GLY A 299 29.91 -14.90 18.10
C GLY A 299 30.44 -16.15 18.79
N GLU A 300 31.34 -16.88 18.12
CA GLU A 300 32.22 -17.93 18.66
C GLU A 300 31.61 -19.30 19.01
N SER A 301 31.80 -20.29 18.11
CA SER A 301 32.31 -21.59 18.57
C SER A 301 33.09 -22.36 17.49
N ASN A 302 34.37 -22.59 17.78
CA ASN A 302 35.22 -23.61 17.18
C ASN A 302 34.60 -25.00 17.44
N TYR A 303 34.35 -25.87 16.43
CA TYR A 303 34.59 -27.33 16.50
C TYR A 303 34.34 -28.10 15.17
N LYS A 304 35.37 -28.85 14.73
CA LYS A 304 35.43 -30.09 13.90
C LYS A 304 34.87 -30.15 12.45
N LYS A 305 35.82 -30.19 11.51
CA LYS A 305 35.81 -30.32 10.03
C LYS A 305 35.12 -31.54 9.36
N VAL A 306 34.16 -32.20 9.97
CA VAL A 306 33.33 -33.24 9.27
C VAL A 306 31.82 -33.01 9.45
N ARG A 307 31.41 -32.12 10.37
CA ARG A 307 30.04 -31.55 10.46
C ARG A 307 29.88 -30.24 9.68
N SER A 308 30.97 -29.72 9.09
CA SER A 308 31.01 -28.37 8.54
C SER A 308 30.10 -28.17 7.33
N PHE A 309 29.87 -29.18 6.47
CA PHE A 309 28.97 -28.97 5.33
C PHE A 309 27.50 -28.92 5.74
N GLY A 310 27.04 -29.87 6.56
CA GLY A 310 25.67 -29.88 7.07
C GLY A 310 25.36 -28.65 7.92
N ASN A 311 26.28 -28.26 8.81
CA ASN A 311 26.12 -27.03 9.59
C ASN A 311 26.28 -25.77 8.73
N SER A 312 27.14 -25.72 7.71
CA SER A 312 27.19 -24.57 6.81
C SER A 312 25.94 -24.45 5.94
N VAL A 313 25.34 -25.56 5.51
CA VAL A 313 24.07 -25.56 4.75
C VAL A 313 22.90 -25.18 5.65
N LEU A 314 22.84 -25.73 6.88
CA LEU A 314 21.84 -25.34 7.87
C LEU A 314 22.00 -23.87 8.29
N ASN A 315 23.22 -23.39 8.51
CA ASN A 315 23.46 -21.97 8.79
C ASN A 315 23.09 -21.08 7.59
N VAL A 316 23.23 -21.56 6.35
CA VAL A 316 22.72 -20.86 5.16
C VAL A 316 21.19 -20.83 5.18
N PHE A 317 20.52 -21.93 5.53
CA PHE A 317 19.06 -21.93 5.70
C PHE A 317 18.61 -21.02 6.84
N ASP A 318 19.27 -21.05 7.99
CA ASP A 318 18.98 -20.17 9.13
C ASP A 318 19.23 -18.69 8.77
N SER A 319 20.29 -18.41 8.01
CA SER A 319 20.56 -17.06 7.47
C SER A 319 19.50 -16.65 6.44
N MET A 320 19.04 -17.56 5.60
CA MET A 320 17.95 -17.31 4.64
C MET A 320 16.61 -17.11 5.36
N GLU A 321 16.34 -17.86 6.42
CA GLU A 321 15.19 -17.66 7.30
C GLU A 321 15.28 -16.31 8.01
N GLY A 322 16.47 -15.88 8.45
CA GLY A 322 16.70 -14.54 8.99
C GLY A 322 16.44 -13.43 7.96
N ILE A 323 16.86 -13.62 6.71
CA ILE A 323 16.59 -12.69 5.60
C ILE A 323 15.10 -12.67 5.22
N GLU A 324 14.41 -13.81 5.30
CA GLU A 324 12.97 -13.91 5.08
C GLU A 324 12.19 -13.30 6.25
N ALA A 325 12.64 -13.52 7.48
CA ALA A 325 12.09 -12.92 8.70
C ALA A 325 12.29 -11.41 8.71
N PHE A 326 13.39 -10.89 8.17
CA PHE A 326 13.57 -9.46 7.92
C PHE A 326 12.49 -8.89 6.98
N GLY A 327 11.99 -9.69 6.03
CA GLY A 327 10.82 -9.36 5.22
C GLY A 327 9.49 -9.47 5.96
N ARG A 328 9.38 -10.38 6.95
CA ARG A 328 8.23 -10.52 7.85
C ARG A 328 8.43 -9.68 9.12
N PHE A 329 8.23 -8.37 8.98
CA PHE A 329 8.37 -7.39 10.06
C PHE A 329 7.32 -7.47 11.20
N VAL A 330 6.85 -8.65 11.57
CA VAL A 330 5.84 -8.79 12.65
C VAL A 330 6.56 -9.29 13.89
N THR A 331 6.80 -8.37 14.81
CA THR A 331 7.36 -8.65 16.13
C THR A 331 6.30 -8.42 17.19
N TYR A 332 6.45 -9.02 18.37
CA TYR A 332 5.63 -8.63 19.51
C TYR A 332 5.71 -7.10 19.72
N PRO A 333 4.58 -6.39 19.93
CA PRO A 333 3.23 -6.91 20.19
C PRO A 333 2.34 -7.10 18.94
N ASP A 334 2.83 -6.73 17.76
CA ASP A 334 2.09 -6.66 16.49
C ASP A 334 1.44 -8.00 16.10
N ILE A 335 0.45 -7.89 15.21
CA ILE A 335 -0.23 -9.06 14.65
C ILE A 335 -0.19 -9.07 13.13
N THR A 336 -0.16 -10.26 12.55
CA THR A 336 -0.43 -10.46 11.13
C THR A 336 -1.86 -10.91 10.93
N ILE A 337 -2.54 -10.31 9.96
CA ILE A 337 -3.88 -10.72 9.56
C ILE A 337 -3.92 -11.07 8.07
N TYR A 338 -4.77 -12.04 7.72
CA TYR A 338 -5.25 -12.23 6.37
C TYR A 338 -6.36 -11.20 6.10
N PRO A 339 -6.15 -10.24 5.19
CA PRO A 339 -7.11 -9.18 4.96
C PRO A 339 -8.30 -9.72 4.17
N LEU A 340 -9.51 -9.52 4.71
CA LEU A 340 -10.77 -9.81 4.03
C LEU A 340 -11.28 -8.55 3.32
N GLY A 341 -11.11 -7.38 3.94
CA GLY A 341 -11.44 -6.10 3.33
C GLY A 341 -10.63 -4.94 3.90
N VAL A 342 -10.33 -3.97 3.04
CA VAL A 342 -9.78 -2.66 3.41
C VAL A 342 -10.67 -1.59 2.81
N TYR A 343 -11.14 -0.68 3.64
CA TYR A 343 -12.10 0.34 3.23
C TYR A 343 -12.01 1.58 4.08
N ARG A 344 -12.53 2.69 3.54
CA ARG A 344 -12.78 3.89 4.31
C ARG A 344 -14.24 3.91 4.76
N ASN A 345 -14.47 4.15 6.05
CA ASN A 345 -15.80 4.44 6.57
C ASN A 345 -16.23 5.85 6.17
N ILE A 346 -17.38 5.96 5.51
CA ILE A 346 -18.02 7.24 5.23
C ILE A 346 -19.20 7.38 6.19
N GLU A 347 -18.97 8.13 7.27
CA GLU A 347 -20.05 8.52 8.18
C GLU A 347 -20.93 9.59 7.53
N ASN A 348 -22.25 9.40 7.58
CA ASN A 348 -23.18 10.41 7.10
C ASN A 348 -23.32 11.54 8.13
N GLN A 349 -22.64 12.66 7.90
CA GLN A 349 -22.65 13.83 8.80
C GLN A 349 -24.05 14.46 8.96
N SER A 350 -25.00 14.21 8.05
CA SER A 350 -26.35 14.80 8.12
C SER A 350 -27.28 14.17 9.17
N LEU A 351 -26.84 13.12 9.87
CA LEU A 351 -27.61 12.46 10.94
C LEU A 351 -27.13 12.83 12.36
N LYS A 352 -25.98 13.52 12.49
CA LYS A 352 -25.45 13.98 13.80
C LYS A 352 -26.06 15.31 14.28
N SER A 353 -26.79 16.03 13.43
CA SER A 353 -27.42 17.32 13.78
C SER A 353 -28.87 17.19 14.28
N ASN A 354 -29.39 15.96 14.45
CA ASN A 354 -30.76 15.70 14.92
C ASN A 354 -30.82 14.73 16.13
N LEU A 355 -29.70 14.57 16.83
CA LEU A 355 -29.61 14.00 18.18
C LEU A 355 -28.91 15.04 19.06
#